data_AF-D4V4W5-F1
#
_entry.id   AF-D4V4W5-F1
#
_cell.length_a   1.000
_cell.length_b   1.000
_cell.length_c   1.000
_cell.angle_alpha   90.00
_cell.angle_beta   90.00
_cell.angle_gamma   90.00
#
_symmetry.space_group_name_H-M   'P 1'
#
loop_
_entity.id
_entity.type
_entity.pdbx_description
1 polymer ?
#
loop_
_entity_poly.entity_id
_entity_poly.type
_entity_poly.pdbx_seq_one_letter_code
_entity_poly.pdbx_strand_id
1 'polypeptide(L)'
;MFSGNPTLTMFEFDLEEAQSSELKVKVFKEPDWEWARFVMSNRDINTTQPCHDYDIVIGPVADDTIARLLRLYTENFINEEQLLHELTFSKVTSQYFFHSEAAIKMLKRL
;
A
#
# COMPACT_ATOMS: atom_id res chain seq x y z
N MET A 1 -9.75 35.27 -8.53
CA MET A 1 -10.60 34.05 -8.51
C MET A 1 -9.81 32.96 -9.19
N PHE A 2 -9.51 31.86 -8.51
CA PHE A 2 -8.96 30.68 -9.19
C PHE A 2 -10.10 29.98 -9.92
N SER A 3 -9.98 29.83 -11.24
CA SER A 3 -10.89 29.05 -12.07
C SER A 3 -10.19 27.76 -12.51
N GLY A 4 -10.90 26.64 -12.51
CA GLY A 4 -10.41 25.36 -13.01
C GLY A 4 -11.57 24.51 -13.50
N ASN A 5 -11.31 23.64 -14.47
CA ASN A 5 -12.26 22.65 -14.93
C ASN A 5 -11.99 21.33 -14.20
N PRO A 6 -12.98 20.71 -13.53
CA PRO A 6 -12.80 19.39 -12.97
C PRO A 6 -12.46 18.41 -14.10
N THR A 7 -11.35 17.70 -13.95
CA THR A 7 -10.88 16.71 -14.91
C THR A 7 -10.86 15.35 -14.23
N LEU A 8 -11.46 14.35 -14.87
CA LEU A 8 -11.41 12.97 -14.43
C LEU A 8 -10.45 12.21 -15.35
N THR A 9 -9.50 11.47 -14.77
CA THR A 9 -8.67 10.52 -15.52
C THR A 9 -9.06 9.12 -15.09
N MET A 10 -9.35 8.26 -16.06
CA MET A 10 -9.80 6.89 -15.83
C MET A 10 -8.85 5.92 -16.52
N PHE A 11 -8.58 4.81 -15.84
CA PHE A 11 -7.76 3.73 -16.35
C PHE A 11 -8.44 2.41 -16.03
N GLU A 12 -8.28 1.45 -16.93
CA GLU A 12 -8.58 0.05 -16.74
C GLU A 12 -7.30 -0.69 -16.36
N PHE A 13 -7.43 -1.65 -15.45
CA PHE A 13 -6.35 -2.51 -14.98
C PHE A 13 -6.88 -3.93 -14.77
N ASP A 14 -6.20 -4.90 -15.36
CA ASP A 14 -6.51 -6.33 -15.22
C ASP A 14 -5.49 -6.98 -14.26
N LEU A 15 -5.99 -7.42 -13.11
CA LEU A 15 -5.17 -8.06 -12.08
C LEU A 15 -4.72 -9.46 -12.50
N GLU A 16 -5.54 -10.21 -13.23
CA GLU A 16 -5.20 -11.57 -13.67
C GLU A 16 -4.13 -11.51 -14.77
N GLU A 17 -4.21 -10.53 -15.67
CA GLU A 17 -3.16 -10.25 -16.67
C GLU A 17 -1.84 -9.90 -15.97
N ALA A 18 -1.87 -9.03 -14.95
CA ALA A 18 -0.67 -8.66 -14.21
C ALA A 18 -0.06 -9.86 -13.45
N GLN A 19 -0.88 -10.69 -12.81
CA GLN A 19 -0.41 -11.87 -12.06
C GLN A 19 0.10 -13.01 -12.95
N SER A 20 -0.33 -13.09 -14.20
CA SER A 20 0.15 -14.06 -15.18
C SER A 20 1.37 -13.59 -15.98
N SER A 21 1.77 -12.33 -15.80
CA SER A 21 2.97 -11.74 -16.39
C SER A 21 4.24 -12.03 -15.59
N GLU A 22 5.38 -11.48 -16.00
CA GLU A 22 6.65 -11.54 -15.24
C GLU A 22 6.71 -10.53 -14.08
N LEU A 23 5.66 -9.73 -13.85
CA LEU A 23 5.62 -8.74 -12.78
C LEU A 23 5.52 -9.38 -11.39
N LYS A 24 6.28 -8.83 -10.43
CA LYS A 24 6.19 -9.21 -9.02
C LYS A 24 5.03 -8.49 -8.35
N VAL A 25 3.89 -9.16 -8.24
CA VAL A 25 2.68 -8.62 -7.62
C VAL A 25 2.53 -9.11 -6.17
N LYS A 26 2.50 -8.18 -5.20
CA LYS A 26 2.18 -8.48 -3.79
C LYS A 26 0.77 -8.00 -3.45
N VAL A 27 -0.06 -8.90 -2.92
CA VAL A 27 -1.42 -8.58 -2.46
C VAL A 27 -1.53 -8.86 -0.96
N PHE A 28 -1.78 -7.81 -0.19
CA PHE A 28 -2.18 -7.87 1.21
C PHE A 28 -3.69 -7.82 1.29
N LYS A 29 -4.33 -8.92 1.72
CA LYS A 29 -5.79 -8.99 1.81
C LYS A 29 -6.32 -8.26 3.05
N GLU A 30 -5.53 -8.26 4.10
CA GLU A 30 -5.88 -7.73 5.42
C GLU A 30 -4.66 -7.00 5.99
N PRO A 31 -4.88 -6.03 6.90
CA PRO A 31 -3.80 -5.31 7.59
C PRO A 31 -3.23 -6.19 8.71
N ASP A 32 -2.67 -7.33 8.35
CA ASP A 32 -2.03 -8.27 9.27
C ASP A 32 -0.60 -7.83 9.65
N TRP A 33 0.10 -8.71 10.37
CA TRP A 33 1.46 -8.43 10.80
C TRP A 33 2.45 -8.28 9.64
N GLU A 34 2.27 -9.04 8.57
CA GLU A 34 3.13 -8.97 7.39
C GLU A 34 2.96 -7.60 6.72
N TRP A 35 1.72 -7.15 6.55
CA TRP A 35 1.40 -5.83 6.02
C TRP A 35 1.94 -4.71 6.90
N ALA A 36 1.75 -4.80 8.23
CA ALA A 36 2.25 -3.80 9.18
C ALA A 36 3.77 -3.65 9.07
N ARG A 37 4.51 -4.77 9.02
CA ARG A 37 5.97 -4.78 8.82
C ARG A 37 6.38 -4.18 7.48
N PHE A 38 5.64 -4.50 6.42
CA PHE A 38 5.88 -3.93 5.11
C PHE A 38 5.74 -2.39 5.13
N VAL A 39 4.66 -1.86 5.72
CA VAL A 39 4.45 -0.42 5.87
C VAL A 39 5.53 0.24 6.71
N MET A 40 5.90 -0.37 7.85
CA MET A 40 6.98 0.15 8.71
C MET A 40 8.32 0.21 7.98
N SER A 41 8.68 -0.83 7.23
CA SER A 41 9.94 -0.88 6.47
C SER A 41 10.01 0.19 5.37
N ASN A 42 8.88 0.47 4.71
CA ASN A 42 8.79 1.53 3.69
C ASN A 42 8.81 2.95 4.29
N ARG A 43 8.48 3.10 5.57
CA ARG A 43 8.45 4.39 6.29
C ARG A 43 9.68 4.64 7.16
N ASP A 44 10.52 3.63 7.36
CA ASP A 44 11.74 3.77 8.15
C ASP A 44 12.79 4.57 7.37
N ILE A 45 13.14 5.73 7.93
CA ILE A 45 14.14 6.66 7.38
C ILE A 45 15.55 6.05 7.35
N ASN A 46 15.80 5.00 8.13
CA ASN A 46 17.09 4.32 8.20
C ASN A 46 17.18 3.16 7.20
N THR A 47 16.09 2.81 6.53
CA THR A 47 16.04 1.73 5.54
C THR A 47 16.28 2.30 4.14
N THR A 48 17.23 1.71 3.40
CA THR A 48 17.48 2.05 2.00
C THR A 48 16.24 1.71 1.15
N GLN A 49 15.75 2.70 0.39
CA GLN A 49 14.56 2.54 -0.44
C GLN A 49 14.91 2.37 -1.93
N PRO A 50 14.14 1.56 -2.70
CA PRO A 50 13.01 0.74 -2.24
C PRO A 50 13.49 -0.48 -1.42
N CYS A 51 12.81 -0.78 -0.32
CA CYS A 51 13.15 -1.91 0.55
C CYS A 51 12.52 -3.25 0.10
N HIS A 52 11.93 -3.28 -1.09
CA HIS A 52 11.28 -4.43 -1.71
C HIS A 52 11.53 -4.41 -3.23
N ASP A 53 11.23 -5.50 -3.90
CA ASP A 53 11.38 -5.66 -5.34
C ASP A 53 10.06 -5.88 -6.10
N TYR A 54 8.92 -5.70 -5.41
CA TYR A 54 7.58 -5.77 -6.05
C TYR A 54 7.36 -4.64 -7.05
N ASP A 55 6.80 -5.01 -8.20
CA ASP A 55 6.36 -4.10 -9.26
C ASP A 55 4.99 -3.50 -8.95
N ILE A 56 4.10 -4.30 -8.34
CA ILE A 56 2.76 -3.89 -7.95
C ILE A 56 2.50 -4.32 -6.51
N VAL A 57 2.01 -3.41 -5.68
CA VAL A 57 1.55 -3.71 -4.32
C VAL A 57 0.09 -3.31 -4.20
N ILE A 58 -0.74 -4.24 -3.75
CA ILE A 58 -2.17 -4.06 -3.54
C ILE A 58 -2.48 -4.35 -2.08
N GLY A 59 -3.19 -3.47 -1.40
CA GLY A 59 -3.59 -3.72 -0.02
C GLY A 59 -4.28 -2.55 0.67
N PRO A 60 -4.49 -2.65 1.99
CA PRO A 60 -5.09 -1.58 2.78
C PRO A 60 -4.32 -0.26 2.67
N VAL A 61 -5.05 0.86 2.67
CA VAL A 61 -4.45 2.19 2.76
C VAL A 61 -3.87 2.38 4.16
N ALA A 62 -2.58 2.68 4.24
CA ALA A 62 -1.93 3.11 5.48
C ALA A 62 -2.19 4.61 5.72
N ASP A 63 -3.40 4.96 6.14
CA ASP A 63 -3.80 6.34 6.45
C ASP A 63 -3.10 6.91 7.71
N ASP A 64 -3.47 8.13 8.11
CA ASP A 64 -2.87 8.78 9.29
C ASP A 64 -3.15 8.04 10.60
N THR A 65 -4.28 7.33 10.70
CA THR A 65 -4.61 6.52 11.88
C THR A 65 -3.68 5.31 11.95
N ILE A 66 -3.50 4.60 10.83
CA ILE A 66 -2.54 3.49 10.73
C ILE A 66 -1.12 3.99 11.03
N ALA A 67 -0.71 5.10 10.44
CA ALA A 67 0.63 5.65 10.64
C ALA A 67 0.91 5.94 12.12
N ARG A 68 -0.07 6.54 12.82
CA ARG A 68 0.00 6.79 14.26
C ARG A 68 0.11 5.49 15.05
N LEU A 69 -0.70 4.48 14.71
CA LEU A 69 -0.72 3.20 15.42
C LEU A 69 0.61 2.45 15.28
N LEU A 70 1.18 2.39 14.07
CA LEU A 70 2.49 1.78 13.83
C LEU A 70 3.60 2.51 14.59
N ARG A 71 3.54 3.86 14.66
CA ARG A 71 4.50 4.64 15.46
C ARG A 71 4.44 4.30 16.94
N LEU A 72 3.23 4.17 17.52
CA LEU A 72 3.08 3.76 18.93
C LEU A 72 3.71 2.39 19.19
N TYR A 73 3.59 1.47 18.23
CA TYR A 73 4.25 0.18 18.31
C TYR A 73 5.78 0.30 18.23
N THR A 74 6.31 1.03 17.25
CA THR A 74 7.77 1.23 17.09
C THR A 74 8.41 1.93 18.29
N GLU A 75 7.68 2.82 18.95
CA GLU A 75 8.11 3.51 20.18
C GLU A 75 7.85 2.69 21.46
N ASN A 76 7.39 1.43 21.34
CA ASN A 76 7.08 0.49 22.42
C ASN A 76 5.97 0.94 23.39
N PHE A 77 5.07 1.83 22.96
CA PHE A 77 3.88 2.22 23.73
C PHE A 77 2.78 1.16 23.68
N ILE A 78 2.72 0.38 22.61
CA ILE A 78 1.82 -0.78 22.47
C ILE A 78 2.61 -2.01 22.03
N ASN A 79 2.14 -3.19 22.39
CA ASN A 79 2.73 -4.45 21.95
C ASN A 79 2.13 -4.96 20.63
N GLU A 80 2.67 -6.05 20.10
CA GLU A 80 2.22 -6.65 18.82
C GLU A 80 0.75 -7.11 18.87
N GLU A 81 0.33 -7.70 19.99
CA GLU A 81 -1.05 -8.17 20.18
C GLU A 81 -2.05 -7.00 20.10
N GLN A 82 -1.74 -5.90 20.80
CA GLN A 82 -2.53 -4.67 20.75
C GLN A 82 -2.56 -4.07 19.35
N LEU A 83 -1.41 -4.00 18.67
CA LEU A 83 -1.35 -3.51 17.30
C LEU A 83 -2.27 -4.32 16.37
N LEU A 84 -2.18 -5.66 16.39
CA LEU A 84 -2.99 -6.53 15.53
C LEU A 84 -4.48 -6.44 15.86
N HIS A 85 -4.83 -6.33 17.14
CA HIS A 85 -6.20 -6.08 17.56
C HIS A 85 -6.74 -4.79 16.95
N GLU A 86 -6.02 -3.67 17.07
CA GLU A 86 -6.44 -2.38 16.51
C GLU A 86 -6.51 -2.38 14.97
N LEU A 87 -5.58 -3.07 14.29
CA LEU A 87 -5.61 -3.22 12.84
C LEU A 87 -6.84 -4.00 12.36
N THR A 88 -7.32 -4.98 13.14
CA THR A 88 -8.51 -5.79 12.79
C THR A 88 -9.80 -4.96 12.69
N PHE A 89 -9.90 -3.85 13.43
CA PHE A 89 -11.06 -2.95 13.37
C PHE A 89 -10.94 -1.86 12.30
N SER A 90 -9.82 -1.81 11.58
CA SER A 90 -9.63 -0.82 10.52
C SER A 90 -10.48 -1.15 9.29
N LYS A 91 -10.95 -0.11 8.61
CA LYS A 91 -11.71 -0.28 7.37
C LYS A 91 -10.78 -0.80 6.28
N VAL A 92 -11.02 -2.02 5.80
CA VAL A 92 -10.29 -2.56 4.65
C VAL A 92 -10.61 -1.73 3.41
N THR A 93 -9.57 -1.17 2.82
CA THR A 93 -9.59 -0.42 1.56
C THR A 93 -8.66 -1.13 0.57
N SER A 94 -8.77 -0.80 -0.71
CA SER A 94 -7.88 -1.37 -1.74
C SER A 94 -7.13 -0.24 -2.43
N GLN A 95 -5.88 -0.03 -1.98
CA GLN A 95 -4.91 0.80 -2.67
C GLN A 95 -4.14 -0.04 -3.67
N TYR A 96 -3.83 0.56 -4.81
CA TYR A 96 -2.95 -0.01 -5.83
C TYR A 96 -1.74 0.91 -5.97
N PHE A 97 -0.55 0.33 -5.82
CA PHE A 97 0.72 0.99 -6.03
C PHE A 97 1.44 0.33 -7.21
N PHE A 98 1.80 1.13 -8.21
CA PHE A 98 2.55 0.69 -9.40
C PHE A 98 3.96 1.28 -9.32
N HIS A 99 4.95 0.45 -9.03
CA HIS A 99 6.32 0.88 -8.74
C HIS A 99 7.18 0.99 -10.00
N SER A 100 7.05 0.03 -10.93
CA SER A 100 7.90 -0.06 -12.12
C SER A 100 7.21 0.48 -13.37
N GLU A 101 8.01 0.85 -14.38
CA GLU A 101 7.47 1.25 -15.68
C GLU A 101 6.65 0.14 -16.34
N ALA A 102 7.05 -1.12 -16.15
CA ALA A 102 6.32 -2.26 -16.67
C ALA A 102 4.94 -2.40 -16.00
N ALA A 103 4.87 -2.20 -14.68
CA ALA A 103 3.60 -2.13 -13.95
C ALA A 103 2.70 -0.99 -14.43
N ILE A 104 3.25 0.21 -14.66
CA ILE A 104 2.49 1.36 -15.15
C ILE A 104 1.90 1.10 -16.54
N LYS A 105 2.63 0.39 -17.42
CA LYS A 105 2.15 0.04 -18.78
C LYS A 105 0.93 -0.89 -18.78
N MET A 106 0.61 -1.52 -17.65
CA MET A 106 -0.61 -2.31 -17.50
C MET A 106 -1.87 -1.43 -17.38
N LEU A 107 -1.73 -0.13 -17.09
CA LEU A 107 -2.84 0.82 -17.00
C LEU A 107 -3.27 1.26 -18.40
N LYS A 108 -4.47 0.86 -18.81
CA LYS A 108 -5.06 1.22 -20.10
C LYS A 108 -5.98 2.43 -19.91
N ARG A 109 -5.66 3.57 -20.52
CA ARG A 109 -6.48 4.79 -20.39
C ARG A 109 -7.85 4.58 -21.05
N LEU A 110 -8.91 4.96 -20.33
CA LEU A 110 -10.30 5.00 -20.82
C LEU A 110 -10.62 6.34 -21.50
#